data_AF-A0A7X0KWM4-F1
#
_entry.id   AF-A0A7X0KWM4-F1
#
_cell.length_a   1.000
_cell.length_b   1.000
_cell.length_c   1.000
_cell.angle_alpha   90.00
_cell.angle_beta   90.00
_cell.angle_gamma   90.00
#
_symmetry.space_group_name_H-M   'P 1'
#
loop_
_entity.id
_entity.type
_entity.pdbx_description
1 polymer ?
#
loop_
_entity_poly.entity_id
_entity_poly.type
_entity_poly.pdbx_seq_one_letter_code
_entity_poly.pdbx_strand_id
1 'polypeptide(L)'
;MNRIAMIGGGAVLAAALAFAGSAQAAPQAAGKRAHAVIVGHRGSPGQAPEETPASYRGGVRDRADVLEGDVQLTADKQIVLVHDDTLARTTDVEQVFPDRAPWRVGQLTLAEIRRLEAGSWFDARYAGQRVPALKELLAIRGRETGLSLELKAPANSPGIATLLAGELNAAGLTDGGTLRSGAYRVHVHSRDQAALQEFHASAPKVQLSYLTGGKMLSDDELAALAGWTVSVYAHPRATSADDVRRAHAKGLKVFSDPVDSPAEVSMGANQGYDWLATNFPATTRRILEGRTPFPGANGVVIDSVFPDPSGDDAQPEKSEHVVLRNTTSRPVEVSGGYLRDQAGNLMRIGPGYVIPPGSLLRVYVGPGTNRPDAYYNGLTAGFLNNTSGDTVSFFRADHTLLDISSYIVP
;
A
#
# COMPACT_ATOMS: atom_id res chain seq x y z
N MET A 1 -51.17 -64.42 -12.64
CA MET A 1 -50.01 -64.55 -11.72
C MET A 1 -48.89 -63.78 -12.41
N ASN A 2 -48.34 -62.64 -11.99
CA ASN A 2 -48.09 -61.96 -10.70
C ASN A 2 -48.18 -60.43 -10.98
N ARG A 3 -48.79 -59.53 -10.21
CA ARG A 3 -48.65 -59.07 -8.80
C ARG A 3 -47.26 -58.52 -8.38
N ILE A 4 -47.26 -57.19 -8.16
CA ILE A 4 -46.60 -56.40 -7.08
C ILE A 4 -45.09 -56.15 -7.31
N ALA A 5 -44.56 -54.93 -7.51
CA ALA A 5 -44.58 -53.63 -6.81
C ALA A 5 -43.61 -53.49 -5.60
N MET A 6 -42.74 -52.47 -5.72
CA MET A 6 -42.15 -51.59 -4.69
C MET A 6 -40.83 -51.93 -3.92
N ILE A 7 -39.89 -50.98 -4.07
CA ILE A 7 -39.06 -50.24 -3.09
C ILE A 7 -37.89 -50.94 -2.37
N GLY A 8 -36.74 -50.27 -2.41
CA GLY A 8 -35.67 -50.34 -1.39
C GLY A 8 -34.30 -50.08 -2.01
N GLY A 9 -33.84 -48.83 -2.10
CA GLY A 9 -32.93 -48.29 -1.08
C GLY A 9 -31.57 -47.97 -1.70
N GLY A 10 -31.46 -46.76 -2.27
CA GLY A 10 -30.18 -46.21 -2.72
C GLY A 10 -29.37 -45.68 -1.54
N ALA A 11 -28.08 -46.00 -1.51
CA ALA A 11 -27.09 -45.30 -0.73
C ALA A 11 -25.90 -44.99 -1.66
N VAL A 12 -25.96 -43.85 -2.35
CA VAL A 12 -24.79 -43.26 -2.99
C VAL A 12 -24.08 -42.45 -1.90
N LEU A 13 -22.92 -42.94 -1.49
CA LEU A 13 -22.02 -42.28 -0.56
C LEU A 13 -21.41 -41.07 -1.28
N ALA A 14 -22.05 -39.91 -1.19
CA ALA A 14 -21.47 -38.65 -1.66
C ALA A 14 -20.38 -38.22 -0.68
N ALA A 15 -19.11 -38.41 -1.06
CA ALA A 15 -17.97 -37.88 -0.33
C ALA A 15 -17.97 -36.34 -0.48
N ALA A 16 -18.43 -35.64 0.56
CA ALA A 16 -18.25 -34.21 0.68
C ALA A 16 -16.76 -33.92 0.96
N LEU A 17 -16.04 -33.50 -0.09
CA LEU A 17 -14.74 -32.85 0.05
C LEU A 17 -14.97 -31.47 0.69
N ALA A 18 -14.93 -31.43 2.01
CA ALA A 18 -14.83 -30.18 2.76
C ALA A 18 -13.44 -29.57 2.50
N PHE A 19 -13.37 -28.55 1.66
CA PHE A 19 -12.24 -27.62 1.66
C PHE A 19 -12.30 -26.83 2.97
N ALA A 20 -11.70 -27.39 4.03
CA ALA A 20 -11.36 -26.63 5.21
C ALA A 20 -10.27 -25.63 4.80
N GLY A 21 -10.68 -24.38 4.54
CA GLY A 21 -9.77 -23.26 4.46
C GLY A 21 -9.00 -23.17 5.78
N SER A 22 -7.72 -23.47 5.73
CA SER A 22 -6.80 -23.35 6.86
C SER A 22 -6.80 -21.89 7.29
N ALA A 23 -7.48 -21.56 8.39
CA ALA A 23 -7.20 -20.34 9.11
C ALA A 23 -5.72 -20.40 9.51
N GLN A 24 -4.87 -19.58 8.89
CA GLN A 24 -3.46 -19.47 9.27
C GLN A 24 -3.42 -19.11 10.76
N ALA A 25 -2.98 -20.06 11.58
CA ALA A 25 -2.67 -19.80 12.97
C ALA A 25 -1.65 -18.66 13.03
N ALA A 26 -1.93 -17.65 13.86
CA ALA A 26 -0.99 -16.57 14.10
C ALA A 26 0.38 -17.15 14.49
N PRO A 27 1.48 -16.73 13.83
CA PRO A 27 2.79 -17.29 14.14
C PRO A 27 3.16 -17.01 15.59
N GLN A 28 3.49 -18.09 16.34
CA GLN A 28 4.14 -18.01 17.64
C GLN A 28 5.38 -17.13 17.54
N ALA A 29 5.58 -16.29 18.55
CA ALA A 29 6.66 -15.31 18.61
C ALA A 29 8.04 -15.99 18.45
N ALA A 30 8.62 -15.85 17.25
CA ALA A 30 10.01 -16.17 16.96
C ALA A 30 10.94 -15.14 17.62
N GLY A 31 12.20 -15.54 17.88
CA GLY A 31 13.23 -14.76 18.57
C GLY A 31 13.48 -13.35 18.03
N LYS A 32 14.36 -12.57 18.68
CA LYS A 32 14.66 -11.15 18.38
C LYS A 32 14.54 -10.85 16.87
N ARG A 33 13.41 -10.27 16.46
CA ARG A 33 13.16 -9.88 15.08
C ARG A 33 14.25 -8.86 14.69
N ALA A 34 14.85 -9.05 13.51
CA ALA A 34 15.80 -8.08 12.98
C ALA A 34 15.11 -6.71 12.86
N HIS A 35 15.84 -5.65 13.22
CA HIS A 35 15.30 -4.29 13.18
C HIS A 35 15.28 -3.79 11.72
N ALA A 36 14.14 -3.96 11.05
CA ALA A 36 13.90 -3.36 9.74
C ALA A 36 13.58 -1.86 9.87
N VAL A 37 14.08 -1.07 8.93
CA VAL A 37 13.75 0.35 8.79
C VAL A 37 12.31 0.48 8.27
N ILE A 38 11.48 1.29 8.93
CA ILE A 38 10.11 1.54 8.49
C ILE A 38 10.07 2.75 7.57
N VAL A 39 9.64 2.53 6.33
CA VAL A 39 9.39 3.59 5.35
C VAL A 39 7.91 3.88 5.30
N GLY A 40 7.53 5.09 5.69
CA GLY A 40 6.19 5.62 5.44
C GLY A 40 6.05 5.93 3.96
N HIS A 41 5.50 4.98 3.19
CA HIS A 41 5.27 5.10 1.75
C HIS A 41 4.33 6.28 1.51
N ARG A 42 4.78 7.32 0.81
CA ARG A 42 4.03 8.58 0.61
C ARG A 42 3.53 9.22 1.91
N GLY A 43 4.22 8.97 3.03
CA GLY A 43 3.82 9.33 4.39
C GLY A 43 3.11 8.20 5.16
N SER A 44 1.80 8.33 5.37
CA SER A 44 0.92 7.34 6.02
C SER A 44 -0.42 7.24 5.28
N PRO A 45 -0.42 6.88 3.99
CA PRO A 45 -1.58 6.96 3.10
C PRO A 45 -2.69 5.97 3.45
N GLY A 46 -2.43 4.98 4.30
CA GLY A 46 -3.47 4.12 4.86
C GLY A 46 -4.45 4.87 5.76
N GLN A 47 -4.12 6.08 6.21
CA GLN A 47 -4.98 6.89 7.09
C GLN A 47 -5.15 8.35 6.68
N ALA A 48 -4.47 8.82 5.63
CA ALA A 48 -4.55 10.19 5.14
C ALA A 48 -4.33 10.23 3.61
N PRO A 49 -4.73 11.28 2.88
CA PRO A 49 -4.47 11.39 1.44
C PRO A 49 -2.97 11.33 1.15
N GLU A 50 -2.54 10.39 0.30
CA GLU A 50 -1.14 10.21 -0.08
C GLU A 50 -0.49 11.51 -0.57
N GLU A 51 0.82 11.65 -0.39
CA GLU A 51 1.57 12.80 -0.91
C GLU A 51 1.06 14.17 -0.41
N THR A 52 0.51 14.23 0.81
CA THR A 52 0.05 15.50 1.41
C THR A 52 0.77 15.81 2.73
N PRO A 53 0.80 17.08 3.17
CA PRO A 53 1.28 17.43 4.51
C PRO A 53 0.59 16.63 5.63
N ALA A 54 -0.70 16.29 5.49
CA ALA A 54 -1.41 15.43 6.43
C ALA A 54 -0.82 14.01 6.49
N SER A 55 -0.57 13.39 5.35
CA SER A 55 0.04 12.05 5.28
C SER A 55 1.46 12.04 5.84
N TYR A 56 2.28 13.04 5.50
CA TYR A 56 3.65 13.14 6.02
C TYR A 56 3.71 13.37 7.53
N ARG A 57 2.88 14.27 8.06
CA ARG A 57 2.75 14.45 9.52
C ARG A 57 2.24 13.18 10.18
N GLY A 58 1.37 12.43 9.50
CA GLY A 58 0.95 11.09 9.90
C GLY A 58 2.13 10.14 10.04
N GLY A 59 2.97 10.00 9.01
CA GLY A 59 4.17 9.16 9.05
C GLY A 59 5.13 9.52 10.20
N VAL A 60 5.36 10.81 10.45
CA VAL A 60 6.19 11.27 11.60
C VAL A 60 5.54 10.90 12.93
N ARG A 61 4.25 11.22 13.10
CA ARG A 61 3.48 10.89 14.32
C ARG A 61 3.50 9.38 14.60
N ASP A 62 3.40 8.59 13.53
CA ASP A 62 3.31 7.14 13.56
C ASP A 62 4.70 6.47 13.60
N ARG A 63 5.77 7.28 13.75
CA ARG A 63 7.16 6.88 13.95
C ARG A 63 7.73 6.05 12.80
N ALA A 64 7.43 6.44 11.57
CA ALA A 64 8.22 6.03 10.41
C ALA A 64 9.68 6.49 10.59
N ASP A 65 10.63 5.62 10.26
CA ASP A 65 12.06 5.97 10.28
C ASP A 65 12.43 6.85 9.08
N VAL A 66 11.70 6.68 7.98
CA VAL A 66 11.86 7.41 6.72
C VAL A 66 10.49 7.78 6.17
N LEU A 67 10.36 9.00 5.64
CA LEU A 67 9.24 9.38 4.78
C LEU A 67 9.65 9.19 3.33
N GLU A 68 8.83 8.48 2.56
CA GLU A 68 9.01 8.36 1.13
C GLU A 68 8.16 9.39 0.38
N GLY A 69 8.70 9.95 -0.69
CA GLY A 69 7.98 10.92 -1.53
C GLY A 69 8.38 10.83 -3.00
N ASP A 70 7.36 10.80 -3.85
CA ASP A 70 7.46 10.71 -5.30
C ASP A 70 7.72 12.09 -5.93
N VAL A 71 8.93 12.37 -6.42
CA VAL A 71 9.28 13.71 -6.93
C VAL A 71 8.98 13.86 -8.42
N GLN A 72 8.35 14.99 -8.77
CA GLN A 72 8.11 15.42 -10.14
C GLN A 72 8.35 16.93 -10.33
N LEU A 73 8.55 17.35 -11.58
CA LEU A 73 8.73 18.76 -11.94
C LEU A 73 7.48 19.37 -12.55
N THR A 74 7.15 20.56 -12.06
CA THR A 74 6.18 21.49 -12.65
C THR A 74 6.72 22.17 -13.91
N ALA A 75 5.84 22.85 -14.66
CA ALA A 75 6.21 23.58 -15.87
C ALA A 75 7.27 24.67 -15.63
N ASP A 76 7.23 25.31 -14.46
CA ASP A 76 8.18 26.34 -13.98
C ASP A 76 9.30 25.75 -13.10
N LYS A 77 9.59 24.45 -13.28
CA LYS A 77 10.75 23.73 -12.72
C LYS A 77 10.84 23.74 -11.19
N GLN A 78 9.69 23.81 -10.52
CA GLN A 78 9.58 23.56 -9.08
C GLN A 78 9.33 22.06 -8.82
N ILE A 79 9.95 21.51 -7.77
CA ILE A 79 9.76 20.12 -7.35
C ILE A 79 8.50 19.99 -6.49
N VAL A 80 7.57 19.16 -6.93
CA VAL A 80 6.34 18.77 -6.22
C VAL A 80 6.33 17.27 -5.94
N LEU A 81 5.50 16.86 -4.98
CA LEU A 81 5.37 15.46 -4.59
C LEU A 81 4.02 14.91 -5.05
N VAL A 82 4.07 13.99 -6.02
CA VAL A 82 2.90 13.37 -6.68
C VAL A 82 3.35 12.04 -7.29
N HIS A 83 2.61 10.97 -7.02
CA HIS A 83 2.93 9.65 -7.57
C HIS A 83 2.67 9.52 -9.08
N ASP A 84 1.50 9.97 -9.54
CA ASP A 84 1.06 9.73 -10.92
C ASP A 84 1.61 10.79 -11.89
N ASP A 85 1.76 10.44 -13.16
CA ASP A 85 2.13 11.41 -14.22
C ASP A 85 1.12 12.57 -14.37
N THR A 86 -0.12 12.38 -13.88
CA THR A 86 -1.22 13.35 -13.96
C THR A 86 -1.77 13.67 -12.58
N LEU A 87 -2.44 14.81 -12.45
CA LEU A 87 -3.03 15.27 -11.19
C LEU A 87 -4.45 14.71 -10.94
N ALA A 88 -5.01 13.92 -11.88
CA ALA A 88 -6.43 13.60 -11.90
C ALA A 88 -6.91 12.70 -10.74
N ARG A 89 -6.14 11.66 -10.37
CA ARG A 89 -6.57 10.70 -9.34
C ARG A 89 -6.64 11.32 -7.95
N THR A 90 -5.71 12.19 -7.61
CA THR A 90 -5.48 12.66 -6.24
C THR A 90 -5.77 14.15 -6.05
N THR A 91 -6.40 14.81 -7.02
CA THR A 91 -6.80 16.22 -6.92
C THR A 91 -8.10 16.54 -7.63
N ASP A 92 -8.60 17.76 -7.48
CA ASP A 92 -9.76 18.32 -8.18
C ASP A 92 -9.43 18.99 -9.54
N VAL A 93 -8.32 18.59 -10.18
CA VAL A 93 -7.80 19.26 -11.40
C VAL A 93 -8.80 19.29 -12.55
N GLU A 94 -9.63 18.26 -12.69
CA GLU A 94 -10.63 18.18 -13.75
C GLU A 94 -11.69 19.27 -13.61
N GLN A 95 -12.02 19.64 -12.36
CA GLN A 95 -12.98 20.70 -12.07
C GLN A 95 -12.33 22.09 -12.14
N VAL A 96 -11.09 22.23 -11.67
CA VAL A 96 -10.38 23.53 -11.61
C VAL A 96 -9.84 23.95 -12.98
N PHE A 97 -9.44 22.99 -13.82
CA PHE A 97 -8.83 23.23 -15.14
C PHE A 97 -9.38 22.28 -16.23
N PRO A 98 -10.69 22.22 -16.49
CA PRO A 98 -11.28 21.25 -17.42
C PRO A 98 -10.66 21.27 -18.83
N ASP A 99 -10.23 22.45 -19.30
CA ASP A 99 -9.65 22.64 -20.64
C ASP A 99 -8.14 22.33 -20.74
N ARG A 100 -7.54 21.76 -19.68
CA ARG A 100 -6.10 21.47 -19.58
C ARG A 100 -5.77 19.98 -19.52
N ALA A 101 -6.72 19.12 -19.86
CA ALA A 101 -6.46 17.69 -20.02
C ALA A 101 -5.24 17.46 -20.94
N PRO A 102 -4.37 16.48 -20.63
CA PRO A 102 -4.52 15.42 -19.64
C PRO A 102 -3.94 15.76 -18.24
N TRP A 103 -3.72 17.04 -17.92
CA TRP A 103 -3.28 17.48 -16.58
C TRP A 103 -1.96 16.86 -16.09
N ARG A 104 -1.01 16.69 -16.99
CA ARG A 104 0.33 16.22 -16.61
C ARG A 104 1.01 17.24 -15.68
N VAL A 105 1.72 16.75 -14.66
CA VAL A 105 2.37 17.61 -13.67
C VAL A 105 3.27 18.67 -14.34
N GLY A 106 4.09 18.25 -15.32
CA GLY A 106 4.98 19.15 -16.07
C GLY A 106 4.30 20.16 -17.01
N GLN A 107 2.97 20.14 -17.13
CA GLN A 107 2.20 21.09 -17.95
C GLN A 107 1.54 22.21 -17.13
N LEU A 108 1.63 22.15 -15.80
CA LEU A 108 1.10 23.18 -14.90
C LEU A 108 2.24 23.78 -14.08
N THR A 109 2.19 25.08 -13.86
CA THR A 109 3.09 25.79 -12.95
C THR A 109 2.79 25.44 -11.50
N LEU A 110 3.74 25.67 -10.59
CA LEU A 110 3.50 25.51 -9.16
C LEU A 110 2.31 26.36 -8.70
N ALA A 111 2.18 27.59 -9.19
CA ALA A 111 1.08 28.47 -8.83
C ALA A 111 -0.29 27.90 -9.24
N GLU A 112 -0.37 27.25 -10.41
CA GLU A 112 -1.58 26.54 -10.85
C GLU A 112 -1.86 25.31 -9.98
N ILE A 113 -0.85 24.47 -9.73
CA ILE A 113 -0.99 23.25 -8.92
C ILE A 113 -1.40 23.60 -7.48
N ARG A 114 -0.96 24.72 -6.92
CA ARG A 114 -1.36 25.16 -5.57
C ARG A 114 -2.82 25.54 -5.43
N ARG A 115 -3.54 25.71 -6.55
CA ARG A 115 -4.99 25.92 -6.53
C ARG A 115 -5.77 24.63 -6.33
N LEU A 116 -5.14 23.48 -6.55
CA LEU A 116 -5.77 22.18 -6.49
C LEU A 116 -5.93 21.67 -5.06
N GLU A 117 -7.09 21.11 -4.76
CA GLU A 117 -7.40 20.44 -3.52
C GLU A 117 -7.01 18.96 -3.63
N ALA A 118 -6.22 18.45 -2.68
CA ALA A 118 -5.59 17.13 -2.76
C ALA A 118 -6.02 16.17 -1.62
N GLY A 119 -7.12 16.46 -0.92
CA GLY A 119 -7.53 15.72 0.27
C GLY A 119 -8.91 15.08 0.20
N SER A 120 -9.88 15.72 -0.46
CA SER A 120 -11.29 15.30 -0.44
C SER A 120 -11.54 14.00 -1.20
N TRP A 121 -10.69 13.69 -2.19
CA TRP A 121 -10.71 12.38 -2.87
C TRP A 121 -10.48 11.23 -1.88
N PHE A 122 -9.67 11.46 -0.84
CA PHE A 122 -9.41 10.47 0.20
C PHE A 122 -10.57 10.45 1.19
N ASP A 123 -10.88 11.61 1.77
CA ASP A 123 -12.02 11.81 2.66
C ASP A 123 -12.30 13.30 2.90
N ALA A 124 -13.57 13.68 3.10
CA ALA A 124 -13.99 15.06 3.30
C ALA A 124 -13.30 15.77 4.49
N ARG A 125 -12.85 15.02 5.51
CA ARG A 125 -12.11 15.60 6.66
C ARG A 125 -10.74 16.16 6.29
N TYR A 126 -10.21 15.78 5.14
CA TYR A 126 -8.95 16.30 4.61
C TYR A 126 -9.15 17.43 3.60
N ALA A 127 -10.38 17.94 3.44
CA ALA A 127 -10.64 19.09 2.58
C ALA A 127 -9.69 20.25 2.90
N GLY A 128 -9.05 20.79 1.87
CA GLY A 128 -8.08 21.87 1.97
C GLY A 128 -6.62 21.41 1.97
N GLN A 129 -6.34 20.10 1.90
CA GLN A 129 -4.98 19.66 1.58
C GLN A 129 -4.59 20.16 0.18
N ARG A 130 -3.28 20.29 -0.03
CA ARG A 130 -2.67 20.75 -1.28
C ARG A 130 -1.54 19.81 -1.66
N VAL A 131 -1.26 19.75 -2.96
CA VAL A 131 -0.03 19.12 -3.47
C VAL A 131 1.17 19.86 -2.87
N PRO A 132 2.06 19.18 -2.13
CA PRO A 132 3.20 19.80 -1.49
C PRO A 132 4.36 19.99 -2.46
N ALA A 133 5.16 21.02 -2.20
CA ALA A 133 6.50 21.13 -2.75
C ALA A 133 7.49 20.39 -1.86
N LEU A 134 8.66 20.01 -2.40
CA LEU A 134 9.71 19.31 -1.65
C LEU A 134 10.05 20.00 -0.32
N LYS A 135 10.13 21.34 -0.31
CA LYS A 135 10.44 22.14 0.88
C LYS A 135 9.49 21.91 2.06
N GLU A 136 8.22 21.60 1.81
CA GLU A 136 7.26 21.30 2.87
C GLU A 136 7.54 19.93 3.50
N LEU A 137 7.87 18.92 2.70
CA LEU A 137 8.31 17.62 3.21
C LEU A 137 9.59 17.77 4.05
N LEU A 138 10.56 18.55 3.56
CA LEU A 138 11.80 18.82 4.31
C LEU A 138 11.51 19.47 5.67
N ALA A 139 10.53 20.38 5.74
CA ALA A 139 10.13 21.02 6.99
C ALA A 139 9.39 20.06 7.93
N ILE A 140 8.51 19.19 7.40
CA ILE A 140 7.69 18.26 8.19
C ILE A 140 8.54 17.17 8.84
N ARG A 141 9.52 16.61 8.12
CA ARG A 141 10.26 15.42 8.59
C ARG A 141 11.08 15.66 9.88
N GLY A 142 11.48 16.90 10.13
CA GLY A 142 12.42 17.23 11.21
C GLY A 142 13.85 16.69 10.97
N ARG A 143 14.55 16.34 12.06
CA ARG A 143 15.96 15.87 12.01
C ARG A 143 16.14 14.37 12.23
N GLU A 144 15.12 13.72 12.78
CA GLU A 144 15.18 12.32 13.23
C GLU A 144 14.56 11.35 12.22
N THR A 145 13.86 11.85 11.21
CA THR A 145 13.27 11.06 10.13
C THR A 145 14.03 11.28 8.82
N GLY A 146 14.37 10.18 8.16
CA GLY A 146 15.06 10.17 6.87
C GLY A 146 14.11 10.45 5.71
N LEU A 147 14.68 10.53 4.51
CA LEU A 147 13.92 10.67 3.27
C LEU A 147 14.28 9.54 2.30
N SER A 148 13.26 8.98 1.64
CA SER A 148 13.40 8.20 0.41
C SER A 148 12.72 8.98 -0.69
N LEU A 149 13.43 9.38 -1.74
CA LEU A 149 12.84 10.20 -2.80
C LEU A 149 12.88 9.42 -4.11
N GLU A 150 11.70 9.12 -4.67
CA GLU A 150 11.60 8.45 -5.96
C GLU A 150 11.69 9.48 -7.09
N LEU A 151 12.68 9.34 -7.97
CA LEU A 151 12.71 10.09 -9.24
C LEU A 151 11.70 9.44 -10.21
N LYS A 152 10.50 10.03 -10.32
CA LYS A 152 9.43 9.52 -11.18
C LYS A 152 9.62 9.92 -12.63
N ALA A 153 9.44 8.94 -13.53
CA ALA A 153 9.45 9.06 -14.98
C ALA A 153 10.29 10.26 -15.49
N PRO A 154 11.64 10.24 -15.35
CA PRO A 154 12.48 11.41 -15.58
C PRO A 154 12.33 12.05 -16.97
N ALA A 155 11.89 11.28 -17.96
CA ALA A 155 11.48 11.78 -19.27
C ALA A 155 10.36 12.85 -19.21
N ASN A 156 9.42 12.73 -18.27
CA ASN A 156 8.35 13.68 -17.99
C ASN A 156 8.83 14.87 -17.14
N SER A 157 9.98 14.75 -16.47
CA SER A 157 10.57 15.77 -15.59
C SER A 157 12.05 16.06 -15.95
N PRO A 158 12.37 16.61 -17.14
CA PRO A 158 13.77 16.81 -17.55
C PRO A 158 14.54 17.73 -16.59
N GLY A 159 15.69 17.25 -16.12
CA GLY A 159 16.59 17.93 -15.18
C GLY A 159 16.26 17.72 -13.71
N ILE A 160 15.27 16.87 -13.37
CA ILE A 160 14.84 16.65 -11.99
C ILE A 160 15.95 16.12 -11.09
N ALA A 161 16.80 15.22 -11.60
CA ALA A 161 17.90 14.64 -10.83
C ALA A 161 18.89 15.72 -10.36
N THR A 162 19.36 16.57 -11.29
CA THR A 162 20.26 17.70 -10.95
C THR A 162 19.59 18.72 -10.04
N LEU A 163 18.32 19.09 -10.30
CA LEU A 163 17.59 20.04 -9.46
C LEU A 163 17.37 19.52 -8.04
N LEU A 164 16.99 18.25 -7.89
CA LEU A 164 16.82 17.60 -6.60
C LEU A 164 18.13 17.59 -5.81
N ALA A 165 19.23 17.19 -6.45
CA ALA A 165 20.55 17.22 -5.83
C ALA A 165 20.92 18.63 -5.36
N GLY A 166 20.63 19.66 -6.16
CA GLY A 166 20.81 21.06 -5.81
C GLY A 166 20.00 21.50 -4.58
N GLU A 167 18.71 21.17 -4.53
CA GLU A 167 17.85 21.49 -3.38
C GLU A 167 18.31 20.76 -2.10
N LEU A 168 18.67 19.48 -2.20
CA LEU A 168 19.19 18.71 -1.07
C LEU A 168 20.53 19.25 -0.59
N ASN A 169 21.42 19.65 -1.51
CA ASN A 169 22.71 20.24 -1.17
C ASN A 169 22.53 21.60 -0.46
N ALA A 170 21.62 22.45 -0.96
CA ALA A 170 21.28 23.71 -0.32
C ALA A 170 20.69 23.52 1.09
N ALA A 171 20.00 22.40 1.33
CA ALA A 171 19.50 22.00 2.64
C ALA A 171 20.53 21.28 3.53
N GLY A 172 21.76 21.04 3.04
CA GLY A 172 22.81 20.32 3.77
C GLY A 172 22.52 18.84 3.97
N LEU A 173 21.83 18.20 3.03
CA LEU A 173 21.33 16.82 3.14
C LEU A 173 22.05 15.81 2.22
N THR A 174 23.13 16.24 1.57
CA THR A 174 23.96 15.41 0.67
C THR A 174 25.21 14.85 1.36
N ASP A 175 25.22 14.80 2.70
CA ASP A 175 26.37 14.37 3.51
C ASP A 175 26.59 12.84 3.52
N GLY A 176 25.59 12.07 3.07
CA GLY A 176 25.59 10.60 3.14
C GLY A 176 25.37 10.05 4.55
N GLY A 177 24.91 10.89 5.48
CA GLY A 177 24.76 10.52 6.89
C GLY A 177 23.69 9.46 7.13
N THR A 178 23.84 8.73 8.23
CA THR A 178 22.85 7.76 8.74
C THR A 178 22.20 8.28 10.03
N LEU A 179 20.99 7.80 10.29
CA LEU A 179 20.20 8.11 11.48
C LEU A 179 20.36 7.00 12.52
N ARG A 180 19.91 7.27 13.76
CA ARG A 180 19.95 6.28 14.85
C ARG A 180 19.12 5.03 14.57
N SER A 181 18.09 5.15 13.73
CA SER A 181 17.28 4.03 13.25
C SER A 181 18.03 3.09 12.30
N GLY A 182 19.24 3.45 11.85
CA GLY A 182 19.96 2.74 10.79
C GLY A 182 19.56 3.18 9.37
N ALA A 183 18.55 4.06 9.26
CA ALA A 183 18.15 4.66 8.00
C ALA A 183 19.20 5.64 7.46
N TYR A 184 19.28 5.80 6.14
CA TYR A 184 19.98 6.92 5.54
C TYR A 184 19.23 8.23 5.81
N ARG A 185 19.96 9.33 6.00
CA ARG A 185 19.36 10.67 6.11
C ARG A 185 18.61 11.01 4.83
N VAL A 186 19.20 10.71 3.68
CA VAL A 186 18.59 10.78 2.37
C VAL A 186 18.97 9.54 1.58
N HIS A 187 17.98 8.97 0.94
CA HIS A 187 18.05 7.89 -0.03
C HIS A 187 17.28 8.32 -1.28
N VAL A 188 17.80 8.01 -2.46
CA VAL A 188 17.13 8.29 -3.74
C VAL A 188 16.99 7.00 -4.52
N HIS A 189 15.83 6.78 -5.12
CA HIS A 189 15.56 5.59 -5.91
C HIS A 189 14.84 5.93 -7.20
N SER A 190 14.95 5.04 -8.19
CA SER A 190 14.23 5.16 -9.45
C SER A 190 14.25 3.84 -10.20
N ARG A 191 13.32 3.68 -11.14
CA ARG A 191 13.37 2.65 -12.19
C ARG A 191 14.27 3.07 -13.36
N ASP A 192 14.77 4.31 -13.37
CA ASP A 192 15.64 4.85 -14.40
C ASP A 192 17.09 4.94 -13.91
N GLN A 193 17.94 4.05 -14.44
CA GLN A 193 19.36 4.00 -14.08
C GLN A 193 20.11 5.27 -14.54
N ALA A 194 19.76 5.87 -15.67
CA ALA A 194 20.43 7.06 -16.18
C ALA A 194 20.15 8.27 -15.27
N ALA A 195 18.92 8.40 -14.79
CA ALA A 195 18.57 9.46 -13.83
C ALA A 195 19.28 9.29 -12.48
N LEU A 196 19.47 8.05 -12.01
CA LEU A 196 20.27 7.78 -10.81
C LEU A 196 21.74 8.15 -11.01
N GLN A 197 22.31 7.88 -12.18
CA GLN A 197 23.68 8.30 -12.53
C GLN A 197 23.81 9.83 -12.63
N GLU A 198 22.83 10.52 -13.23
CA GLU A 198 22.78 11.98 -13.27
C GLU A 198 22.75 12.58 -11.85
N PHE A 199 21.89 12.04 -10.99
CA PHE A 199 21.80 12.45 -9.60
C PHE A 199 23.12 12.21 -8.86
N HIS A 200 23.73 11.03 -9.02
CA HIS A 200 24.99 10.66 -8.39
C HIS A 200 26.12 11.64 -8.72
N ALA A 201 26.20 12.10 -9.98
CA ALA A 201 27.21 13.07 -10.41
C ALA A 201 27.13 14.38 -9.62
N SER A 202 25.94 14.78 -9.17
CA SER A 202 25.71 16.01 -8.40
C SER A 202 25.76 15.81 -6.88
N ALA A 203 25.42 14.61 -6.38
CA ALA A 203 25.37 14.30 -4.95
C ALA A 203 25.96 12.90 -4.64
N PRO A 204 27.27 12.69 -4.84
CA PRO A 204 27.88 11.34 -4.86
C PRO A 204 27.88 10.59 -3.53
N LYS A 205 27.58 11.27 -2.41
CA LYS A 205 27.51 10.65 -1.08
C LYS A 205 26.12 10.14 -0.72
N VAL A 206 25.08 10.57 -1.44
CA VAL A 206 23.71 10.11 -1.21
C VAL A 206 23.56 8.69 -1.74
N GLN A 207 22.91 7.84 -0.95
CA GLN A 207 22.76 6.43 -1.29
C GLN A 207 21.64 6.24 -2.31
N LEU A 208 21.87 5.35 -3.28
CA LEU A 208 20.99 5.12 -4.41
C LEU A 208 20.45 3.70 -4.43
N SER A 209 19.19 3.55 -4.82
CA SER A 209 18.61 2.24 -5.10
C SER A 209 17.94 2.14 -6.46
N TYR A 210 18.15 1.02 -7.13
CA TYR A 210 17.44 0.68 -8.36
C TYR A 210 16.13 -0.03 -8.01
N LEU A 211 15.01 0.52 -8.49
CA LEU A 211 13.67 0.05 -8.16
C LEU A 211 13.26 -1.08 -9.12
N THR A 212 13.47 -2.32 -8.70
CA THR A 212 13.19 -3.53 -9.50
C THR A 212 11.76 -4.03 -9.34
N GLY A 213 11.28 -4.14 -8.10
CA GLY A 213 9.92 -4.57 -7.74
C GLY A 213 9.63 -6.05 -8.03
N GLY A 214 8.61 -6.60 -7.36
CA GLY A 214 8.10 -7.94 -7.64
C GLY A 214 9.01 -9.07 -7.12
N LYS A 215 9.42 -10.00 -7.98
CA LYS A 215 10.27 -11.14 -7.59
C LYS A 215 11.71 -10.69 -7.37
N MET A 216 12.44 -11.43 -6.53
CA MET A 216 13.89 -11.21 -6.40
C MET A 216 14.59 -11.52 -7.73
N LEU A 217 15.59 -10.71 -8.04
CA LEU A 217 16.44 -10.87 -9.22
C LEU A 217 17.30 -12.15 -9.17
N SER A 218 17.83 -12.52 -10.33
CA SER A 218 18.88 -13.54 -10.44
C SER A 218 20.21 -13.10 -9.83
N ASP A 219 21.11 -14.04 -9.55
CA ASP A 219 22.41 -13.73 -8.94
C ASP A 219 23.30 -12.83 -9.81
N ASP A 220 23.19 -12.95 -11.13
CA ASP A 220 23.94 -12.13 -12.09
C ASP A 220 23.43 -10.69 -12.12
N GLU A 221 22.10 -10.51 -12.11
CA GLU A 221 21.47 -9.18 -12.00
C GLU A 221 21.80 -8.51 -10.66
N LEU A 222 21.75 -9.26 -9.54
CA LEU A 222 22.17 -8.75 -8.23
C LEU A 222 23.64 -8.34 -8.23
N ALA A 223 24.53 -9.14 -8.82
CA ALA A 223 25.95 -8.81 -8.92
C ALA A 223 26.19 -7.55 -9.78
N ALA A 224 25.45 -7.37 -10.87
CA ALA A 224 25.53 -6.17 -11.71
C ALA A 224 25.10 -4.90 -10.97
N LEU A 225 24.08 -5.00 -10.10
CA LEU A 225 23.58 -3.88 -9.32
C LEU A 225 24.47 -3.54 -8.12
N ALA A 226 25.04 -4.54 -7.44
CA ALA A 226 25.90 -4.35 -6.26
C ALA A 226 27.10 -3.40 -6.47
N GLY A 227 27.52 -3.17 -7.71
CA GLY A 227 28.63 -2.27 -8.03
C GLY A 227 28.31 -0.78 -7.88
N TRP A 228 27.04 -0.37 -7.79
CA TRP A 228 26.67 1.05 -7.83
C TRP A 228 25.41 1.43 -7.03
N THR A 229 24.59 0.47 -6.60
CA THR A 229 23.42 0.69 -5.73
C THR A 229 23.62 0.03 -4.37
N VAL A 230 22.95 0.55 -3.34
CA VAL A 230 22.93 -0.06 -2.01
C VAL A 230 21.83 -1.10 -1.82
N SER A 231 20.80 -1.10 -2.68
CA SER A 231 19.67 -2.01 -2.51
C SER A 231 18.91 -2.32 -3.79
N VAL A 232 18.05 -3.33 -3.67
CA VAL A 232 17.05 -3.74 -4.66
C VAL A 232 15.68 -3.83 -3.99
N TYR A 233 14.62 -3.79 -4.80
CA TYR A 233 13.24 -3.88 -4.32
C TYR A 233 12.61 -5.21 -4.72
N ALA A 234 11.89 -5.82 -3.79
CA ALA A 234 11.12 -7.03 -4.02
C ALA A 234 9.90 -7.08 -3.11
N HIS A 235 8.91 -7.89 -3.48
CA HIS A 235 7.70 -8.08 -2.69
C HIS A 235 7.81 -9.36 -1.84
N PRO A 236 7.57 -9.32 -0.52
CA PRO A 236 7.70 -10.49 0.36
C PRO A 236 6.87 -11.71 -0.07
N ARG A 237 5.68 -11.50 -0.64
CA ARG A 237 4.83 -12.57 -1.23
C ARG A 237 5.50 -13.32 -2.40
N ALA A 238 6.46 -12.70 -3.08
CA ALA A 238 7.10 -13.20 -4.27
C ALA A 238 8.56 -13.65 -4.03
N THR A 239 9.01 -13.64 -2.77
CA THR A 239 10.38 -13.97 -2.36
C THR A 239 10.44 -14.89 -1.16
N SER A 240 11.56 -15.56 -0.97
CA SER A 240 11.90 -16.34 0.21
C SER A 240 12.96 -15.66 1.08
N ALA A 241 13.19 -16.17 2.29
CA ALA A 241 14.34 -15.77 3.10
C ALA A 241 15.67 -16.09 2.41
N ASP A 242 15.71 -17.09 1.53
CA ASP A 242 16.91 -17.50 0.80
C ASP A 242 17.24 -16.48 -0.29
N ASP A 243 16.22 -15.95 -0.96
CA ASP A 243 16.36 -14.85 -1.92
C ASP A 243 16.95 -13.59 -1.28
N VAL A 244 16.48 -13.23 -0.09
CA VAL A 244 17.02 -12.12 0.69
C VAL A 244 18.49 -12.39 1.04
N ARG A 245 18.83 -13.60 1.49
CA ARG A 245 20.23 -13.97 1.77
C ARG A 245 21.12 -13.91 0.53
N ARG A 246 20.62 -14.25 -0.66
CA ARG A 246 21.37 -14.09 -1.93
C ARG A 246 21.73 -12.62 -2.18
N ALA A 247 20.77 -11.71 -2.01
CA ALA A 247 21.02 -10.27 -2.14
C ALA A 247 22.03 -9.77 -1.10
N HIS A 248 21.87 -10.17 0.18
CA HIS A 248 22.82 -9.82 1.24
C HIS A 248 24.23 -10.35 0.96
N ALA A 249 24.38 -11.55 0.39
CA ALA A 249 25.68 -12.11 0.02
C ALA A 249 26.40 -11.31 -1.08
N LYS A 250 25.67 -10.47 -1.84
CA LYS A 250 26.23 -9.51 -2.80
C LYS A 250 26.47 -8.12 -2.18
N GLY A 251 26.17 -7.94 -0.88
CA GLY A 251 26.29 -6.64 -0.19
C GLY A 251 25.12 -5.69 -0.41
N LEU A 252 24.04 -6.15 -1.04
CA LEU A 252 22.83 -5.36 -1.27
C LEU A 252 21.88 -5.49 -0.08
N LYS A 253 21.25 -4.40 0.31
CA LYS A 253 20.06 -4.41 1.17
C LYS A 253 18.82 -4.80 0.35
N VAL A 254 17.76 -5.24 1.02
CA VAL A 254 16.47 -5.52 0.38
C VAL A 254 15.39 -4.60 0.95
N PHE A 255 14.78 -3.85 0.04
CA PHE A 255 13.63 -2.99 0.30
C PHE A 255 12.36 -3.71 -0.12
N SER A 256 11.31 -3.64 0.70
CA SER A 256 10.03 -4.18 0.31
C SER A 256 9.31 -3.22 -0.65
N ASP A 257 8.61 -3.77 -1.63
CA ASP A 257 7.39 -3.14 -2.12
C ASP A 257 6.40 -2.96 -0.92
N PRO A 258 5.41 -2.06 -0.99
CA PRO A 258 4.66 -1.70 0.21
C PRO A 258 3.90 -2.89 0.80
N VAL A 259 4.11 -3.14 2.10
CA VAL A 259 3.47 -4.19 2.91
C VAL A 259 2.63 -3.56 4.01
N ASP A 260 1.35 -3.92 4.04
CA ASP A 260 0.37 -3.20 4.85
C ASP A 260 -0.27 -4.07 5.93
N SER A 261 -0.50 -5.35 5.62
CA SER A 261 -1.13 -6.25 6.59
C SER A 261 -0.15 -6.72 7.67
N PRO A 262 -0.64 -7.06 8.87
CA PRO A 262 0.21 -7.64 9.90
C PRO A 262 0.91 -8.94 9.48
N ALA A 263 0.28 -9.72 8.61
CA ALA A 263 0.84 -10.95 8.08
C ALA A 263 2.03 -10.66 7.15
N GLU A 264 1.92 -9.65 6.28
CA GLU A 264 2.99 -9.28 5.35
C GLU A 264 4.16 -8.59 6.02
N VAL A 265 3.90 -7.69 6.97
CA VAL A 265 4.97 -7.08 7.76
C VAL A 265 5.74 -8.18 8.50
N SER A 266 5.04 -9.15 9.09
CA SER A 266 5.69 -10.29 9.75
C SER A 266 6.45 -11.16 8.74
N MET A 267 5.91 -11.35 7.54
CA MET A 267 6.55 -12.10 6.45
C MET A 267 7.88 -11.46 6.04
N GLY A 268 7.88 -10.17 5.69
CA GLY A 268 9.09 -9.45 5.30
C GLY A 268 10.14 -9.43 6.43
N ALA A 269 9.70 -9.17 7.67
CA ALA A 269 10.59 -9.20 8.84
C ALA A 269 11.23 -10.58 9.06
N ASN A 270 10.46 -11.67 8.91
CA ASN A 270 10.95 -13.04 9.06
C ASN A 270 11.84 -13.48 7.88
N GLN A 271 11.60 -12.95 6.67
CA GLN A 271 12.45 -13.18 5.50
C GLN A 271 13.79 -12.43 5.59
N GLY A 272 13.88 -11.41 6.45
CA GLY A 272 15.11 -10.65 6.70
C GLY A 272 15.23 -9.36 5.90
N TYR A 273 14.11 -8.79 5.44
CA TYR A 273 14.09 -7.50 4.75
C TYR A 273 14.71 -6.40 5.63
N ASP A 274 15.53 -5.54 5.02
CA ASP A 274 16.21 -4.44 5.71
C ASP A 274 15.30 -3.22 5.86
N TRP A 275 14.41 -3.01 4.88
CA TRP A 275 13.50 -1.87 4.80
C TRP A 275 12.10 -2.35 4.42
N LEU A 276 11.11 -1.94 5.22
CA LEU A 276 9.70 -2.24 4.97
C LEU A 276 8.97 -0.95 4.61
N ALA A 277 8.60 -0.79 3.34
CA ALA A 277 7.67 0.23 2.90
C ALA A 277 6.26 -0.15 3.32
N THR A 278 5.48 0.81 3.82
CA THR A 278 4.14 0.55 4.35
C THR A 278 3.28 1.80 4.31
N ASN A 279 1.99 1.61 4.07
CA ASN A 279 0.95 2.62 4.18
C ASN A 279 0.46 2.80 5.63
N PHE A 280 0.85 1.89 6.54
CA PHE A 280 0.43 1.88 7.95
C PHE A 280 1.64 1.84 8.92
N PRO A 281 2.46 2.91 9.01
CA PRO A 281 3.68 2.91 9.83
C PRO A 281 3.46 2.55 11.30
N ALA A 282 2.35 3.01 11.90
CA ALA A 282 2.02 2.71 13.30
C ALA A 282 1.82 1.21 13.53
N THR A 283 1.12 0.54 12.61
CA THR A 283 0.88 -0.91 12.66
C THR A 283 2.19 -1.67 12.52
N THR A 284 2.99 -1.30 11.52
CA THR A 284 4.29 -1.90 11.24
C THR A 284 5.24 -1.77 12.43
N ARG A 285 5.32 -0.58 13.06
CA ARG A 285 6.13 -0.34 14.26
C ARG A 285 5.75 -1.29 15.40
N ARG A 286 4.46 -1.43 15.68
CA ARG A 286 3.99 -2.34 16.74
C ARG A 286 4.41 -3.78 16.49
N ILE A 287 4.29 -4.25 15.24
CA ILE A 287 4.65 -5.62 14.85
C ILE A 287 6.15 -5.88 15.00
N LEU A 288 7.00 -4.94 14.56
CA LEU A 288 8.45 -5.06 14.71
C LEU A 288 8.89 -4.99 16.18
N GLU A 289 8.17 -4.25 17.02
CA GLU A 289 8.37 -4.20 18.48
C GLU A 289 7.78 -5.42 19.24
N GLY A 290 7.21 -6.39 18.53
CA GLY A 290 6.57 -7.57 19.14
C GLY A 290 5.29 -7.27 19.92
N ARG A 291 4.67 -6.11 19.67
CA ARG A 291 3.39 -5.70 20.26
C ARG A 291 2.24 -6.21 19.42
N THR A 292 1.07 -6.38 20.03
CA THR A 292 -0.16 -6.73 19.31
C THR A 292 -0.42 -5.75 18.16
N PRO A 293 -0.67 -6.22 16.93
CA PRO A 293 -1.00 -5.36 15.79
C PRO A 293 -2.16 -4.43 16.13
N PHE A 294 -2.15 -3.23 15.52
CA PHE A 294 -3.27 -2.30 15.59
C PHE A 294 -3.71 -1.93 14.17
N PRO A 295 -5.02 -1.91 13.87
CA PRO A 295 -6.09 -2.33 14.76
C PRO A 295 -5.98 -3.82 15.09
N GLY A 296 -6.22 -4.16 16.36
CA GLY A 296 -6.55 -5.53 16.72
C GLY A 296 -8.02 -5.73 16.40
N ALA A 297 -8.42 -6.93 15.97
CA ALA A 297 -9.78 -7.34 15.62
C ALA A 297 -10.87 -6.85 16.61
N ASN A 298 -11.26 -5.58 16.51
CA ASN A 298 -12.14 -4.89 17.44
C ASN A 298 -13.59 -5.02 16.98
N GLY A 299 -13.98 -6.27 16.85
CA GLY A 299 -15.35 -6.74 16.66
C GLY A 299 -15.73 -7.12 15.25
N VAL A 300 -15.18 -6.51 14.20
CA VAL A 300 -15.37 -6.96 12.82
C VAL A 300 -14.01 -7.10 12.16
N VAL A 301 -13.79 -8.25 11.51
CA VAL A 301 -12.56 -8.59 10.79
C VAL A 301 -12.85 -8.88 9.33
N ILE A 302 -11.84 -8.70 8.48
CA ILE A 302 -11.84 -9.22 7.11
C ILE A 302 -11.50 -10.71 7.20
N ASP A 303 -12.52 -11.53 6.96
CA ASP A 303 -12.44 -12.98 7.10
C ASP A 303 -11.82 -13.66 5.89
N SER A 304 -12.23 -13.22 4.70
CA SER A 304 -11.76 -13.74 3.42
C SER A 304 -11.99 -12.72 2.32
N VAL A 305 -11.17 -12.82 1.27
CA VAL A 305 -11.22 -11.98 0.08
C VAL A 305 -11.32 -12.89 -1.13
N PHE A 306 -12.25 -12.60 -2.03
CA PHE A 306 -12.51 -13.36 -3.25
C PHE A 306 -12.29 -12.45 -4.46
N PRO A 307 -11.02 -12.28 -4.91
CA PRO A 307 -10.63 -11.27 -5.89
C PRO A 307 -10.83 -11.67 -7.35
N ASP A 308 -11.04 -12.96 -7.62
CA ASP A 308 -11.16 -13.49 -8.98
C ASP A 308 -12.24 -14.58 -9.00
N PRO A 309 -13.52 -14.19 -8.92
CA PRO A 309 -14.62 -15.14 -9.09
C PRO A 309 -14.67 -15.64 -10.54
N SER A 310 -15.23 -16.82 -10.77
CA SER A 310 -15.42 -17.31 -12.14
C SER A 310 -16.30 -16.36 -12.97
N GLY A 311 -15.72 -15.66 -13.95
CA GLY A 311 -16.46 -14.75 -14.83
C GLY A 311 -15.81 -13.36 -14.92
N ASP A 312 -16.66 -12.33 -14.90
CA ASP A 312 -16.26 -10.91 -14.83
C ASP A 312 -16.22 -10.48 -13.36
N ASP A 313 -15.18 -9.77 -12.95
CA ASP A 313 -15.00 -9.27 -11.57
C ASP A 313 -16.18 -8.40 -11.09
N ALA A 314 -16.93 -7.80 -12.01
CA ALA A 314 -18.15 -7.03 -11.75
C ALA A 314 -19.44 -7.76 -12.16
N GLN A 315 -19.42 -9.09 -12.35
CA GLN A 315 -20.60 -9.84 -12.77
C GLN A 315 -21.78 -9.69 -11.78
N PRO A 316 -23.01 -9.43 -12.25
CA PRO A 316 -24.17 -9.36 -11.37
C PRO A 316 -24.32 -10.60 -10.48
N GLU A 317 -24.59 -10.37 -9.19
CA GLU A 317 -24.73 -11.39 -8.13
C GLU A 317 -23.46 -12.19 -7.76
N LYS A 318 -22.44 -12.21 -8.64
CA LYS A 318 -21.26 -13.09 -8.54
C LYS A 318 -19.92 -12.35 -8.64
N SER A 319 -19.94 -11.03 -8.54
CA SER A 319 -18.74 -10.20 -8.55
C SER A 319 -17.76 -10.63 -7.46
N GLU A 320 -16.55 -10.11 -7.56
CA GLU A 320 -15.57 -10.24 -6.50
C GLU A 320 -16.15 -9.61 -5.21
N HIS A 321 -15.69 -10.10 -4.06
CA HIS A 321 -16.23 -9.65 -2.78
C HIS A 321 -15.28 -9.88 -1.62
N VAL A 322 -15.54 -9.15 -0.54
CA VAL A 322 -14.88 -9.31 0.75
C VAL A 322 -15.89 -9.81 1.77
N VAL A 323 -15.48 -10.75 2.61
CA VAL A 323 -16.29 -11.27 3.70
C VAL A 323 -15.85 -10.63 5.01
N LEU A 324 -16.81 -9.99 5.67
CA LEU A 324 -16.64 -9.45 7.02
C LEU A 324 -17.22 -10.42 8.04
N ARG A 325 -16.51 -10.67 9.14
CA ARG A 325 -16.99 -11.50 10.26
C ARG A 325 -17.11 -10.68 11.52
N ASN A 326 -18.26 -10.76 12.20
CA ASN A 326 -18.39 -10.24 13.56
C ASN A 326 -17.81 -11.23 14.57
N THR A 327 -16.74 -10.84 15.25
CA THR A 327 -16.03 -11.67 16.24
C THR A 327 -16.52 -11.48 17.68
N THR A 328 -17.54 -10.62 17.88
CA THR A 328 -18.09 -10.34 19.20
C THR A 328 -19.32 -11.19 19.54
N SER A 329 -19.75 -11.13 20.80
CA SER A 329 -20.99 -11.73 21.29
C SER A 329 -22.24 -10.84 21.11
N ARG A 330 -22.12 -9.68 20.44
CA ARG A 330 -23.23 -8.74 20.21
C ARG A 330 -23.34 -8.37 18.72
N PRO A 331 -24.53 -7.98 18.23
CA PRO A 331 -24.64 -7.46 16.87
C PRO A 331 -23.74 -6.22 16.68
N VAL A 332 -23.11 -6.10 15.50
CA VAL A 332 -22.28 -4.94 15.15
C VAL A 332 -22.87 -4.26 13.91
N GLU A 333 -23.20 -2.98 14.08
CA GLU A 333 -23.64 -2.07 13.03
C GLU A 333 -22.44 -1.70 12.14
N VAL A 334 -22.60 -1.83 10.82
CA VAL A 334 -21.53 -1.59 9.83
C VAL A 334 -21.94 -0.63 8.71
N SER A 335 -23.12 -0.02 8.80
CA SER A 335 -23.58 0.97 7.84
C SER A 335 -22.63 2.16 7.76
N GLY A 336 -22.39 2.64 6.54
CA GLY A 336 -21.44 3.72 6.28
C GLY A 336 -19.97 3.32 6.45
N GLY A 337 -19.69 2.13 6.99
CA GLY A 337 -18.36 1.53 6.96
C GLY A 337 -17.91 1.26 5.53
N TYR A 338 -16.61 1.12 5.32
CA TYR A 338 -16.06 0.96 3.98
C TYR A 338 -14.79 0.13 3.96
N LEU A 339 -14.59 -0.55 2.85
CA LEU A 339 -13.35 -1.25 2.51
C LEU A 339 -12.50 -0.36 1.60
N ARG A 340 -11.18 -0.46 1.75
CA ARG A 340 -10.22 0.24 0.89
C ARG A 340 -9.04 -0.67 0.56
N ASP A 341 -8.68 -0.76 -0.71
CA ASP A 341 -7.51 -1.52 -1.17
C ASP A 341 -6.21 -0.70 -1.04
N GLN A 342 -5.07 -1.25 -1.45
CA GLN A 342 -3.79 -0.56 -1.38
C GLN A 342 -3.66 0.59 -2.40
N ALA A 343 -4.41 0.53 -3.51
CA ALA A 343 -4.46 1.57 -4.54
C ALA A 343 -5.36 2.77 -4.16
N GLY A 344 -6.16 2.64 -3.10
CA GLY A 344 -7.04 3.68 -2.59
C GLY A 344 -8.48 3.63 -3.12
N ASN A 345 -8.84 2.59 -3.88
CA ASN A 345 -10.22 2.31 -4.28
C ASN A 345 -11.07 2.03 -3.04
N LEU A 346 -12.35 2.40 -3.05
CA LEU A 346 -13.23 2.24 -1.89
C LEU A 346 -14.59 1.59 -2.21
N MET A 347 -15.07 0.74 -1.30
CA MET A 347 -16.43 0.19 -1.30
C MET A 347 -17.15 0.59 -0.03
N ARG A 348 -18.28 1.31 -0.13
CA ARG A 348 -19.06 1.80 1.03
C ARG A 348 -20.28 0.94 1.28
N ILE A 349 -20.41 0.42 2.50
CA ILE A 349 -21.58 -0.31 2.96
C ILE A 349 -22.72 0.68 3.18
N GLY A 350 -23.87 0.41 2.55
CA GLY A 350 -25.05 1.24 2.66
C GLY A 350 -25.72 1.17 4.05
N PRO A 351 -26.78 1.96 4.28
CA PRO A 351 -27.52 1.94 5.54
C PRO A 351 -28.25 0.61 5.79
N GLY A 352 -28.45 0.28 7.07
CA GLY A 352 -29.28 -0.84 7.51
C GLY A 352 -28.54 -2.16 7.71
N TYR A 353 -27.21 -2.19 7.63
CA TYR A 353 -26.42 -3.40 7.76
C TYR A 353 -25.90 -3.63 9.17
N VAL A 354 -26.29 -4.75 9.76
CA VAL A 354 -25.85 -5.23 11.06
C VAL A 354 -25.39 -6.67 10.91
N ILE A 355 -24.17 -6.98 11.36
CA ILE A 355 -23.65 -8.35 11.37
C ILE A 355 -23.99 -8.97 12.73
N PRO A 356 -24.81 -10.04 12.80
CA PRO A 356 -25.08 -10.73 14.07
C PRO A 356 -23.81 -11.36 14.68
N PRO A 357 -23.82 -11.71 15.98
CA PRO A 357 -22.68 -12.37 16.63
C PRO A 357 -22.19 -13.61 15.85
N GLY A 358 -20.89 -13.69 15.58
CA GLY A 358 -20.27 -14.81 14.85
C GLY A 358 -20.67 -14.95 13.38
N SER A 359 -21.51 -14.07 12.86
CA SER A 359 -22.06 -14.14 11.49
C SER A 359 -21.19 -13.38 10.49
N LEU A 360 -21.52 -13.55 9.20
CA LEU A 360 -20.78 -12.99 8.07
C LEU A 360 -21.63 -11.97 7.30
N LEU A 361 -20.97 -10.99 6.71
CA LEU A 361 -21.52 -10.12 5.67
C LEU A 361 -20.59 -10.17 4.45
N ARG A 362 -21.16 -10.45 3.28
CA ARG A 362 -20.45 -10.36 2.00
C ARG A 362 -20.64 -8.97 1.41
N VAL A 363 -19.54 -8.29 1.10
CA VAL A 363 -19.55 -6.97 0.46
C VAL A 363 -19.03 -7.16 -0.96
N TYR A 364 -19.95 -7.19 -1.90
CA TYR A 364 -19.72 -7.37 -3.33
C TYR A 364 -19.42 -6.04 -4.01
N VAL A 365 -18.47 -6.07 -4.94
CA VAL A 365 -18.09 -4.92 -5.78
C VAL A 365 -19.21 -4.61 -6.78
N GLY A 366 -19.66 -5.63 -7.49
CA GLY A 366 -20.61 -5.52 -8.59
C GLY A 366 -22.06 -5.29 -8.17
N PRO A 367 -22.97 -5.21 -9.16
CA PRO A 367 -24.40 -5.10 -8.93
C PRO A 367 -25.03 -6.41 -8.44
N GLY A 368 -26.15 -6.30 -7.76
CA GLY A 368 -26.93 -7.44 -7.29
C GLY A 368 -28.01 -7.03 -6.31
N THR A 369 -28.67 -8.02 -5.75
CA THR A 369 -29.82 -7.82 -4.85
C THR A 369 -29.36 -7.86 -3.40
N ASN A 370 -29.43 -6.72 -2.73
CA ASN A 370 -29.10 -6.59 -1.30
C ASN A 370 -29.92 -7.56 -0.43
N ARG A 371 -29.24 -8.22 0.50
CA ARG A 371 -29.78 -9.16 1.50
C ARG A 371 -29.13 -8.89 2.87
N PRO A 372 -29.68 -9.39 3.99
CA PRO A 372 -29.10 -9.16 5.32
C PRO A 372 -27.63 -9.60 5.45
N ASP A 373 -27.20 -10.60 4.67
CA ASP A 373 -25.85 -11.17 4.67
C ASP A 373 -25.04 -10.86 3.39
N ALA A 374 -25.57 -10.03 2.49
CA ALA A 374 -24.93 -9.64 1.24
C ALA A 374 -25.28 -8.19 0.85
N TYR A 375 -24.26 -7.36 0.65
CA TYR A 375 -24.37 -6.00 0.13
C TYR A 375 -23.66 -5.88 -1.21
N TYR A 376 -24.31 -5.26 -2.19
CA TYR A 376 -23.81 -5.05 -3.55
C TYR A 376 -23.59 -3.56 -3.80
N ASN A 377 -22.36 -3.16 -4.13
CA ASN A 377 -22.01 -1.76 -4.36
C ASN A 377 -22.46 -1.24 -5.74
N GLY A 378 -22.75 -2.12 -6.69
CA GLY A 378 -23.19 -1.72 -8.03
C GLY A 378 -22.08 -1.14 -8.91
N LEU A 379 -20.80 -1.35 -8.54
CA LEU A 379 -19.66 -0.94 -9.35
C LEU A 379 -19.60 -1.79 -10.62
N THR A 380 -19.07 -1.22 -11.70
CA THR A 380 -19.00 -1.88 -13.01
C THR A 380 -17.57 -2.22 -13.42
N ALA A 381 -16.63 -2.11 -12.49
CA ALA A 381 -15.22 -2.40 -12.68
C ALA A 381 -14.68 -3.12 -11.45
N GLY A 382 -13.63 -3.92 -11.66
CA GLY A 382 -12.91 -4.58 -10.59
C GLY A 382 -12.27 -3.60 -9.60
N PHE A 383 -12.12 -4.07 -8.39
CA PHE A 383 -11.66 -3.41 -7.18
C PHE A 383 -10.51 -4.21 -6.54
N LEU A 384 -10.53 -5.55 -6.56
CA LEU A 384 -9.46 -6.36 -5.99
C LEU A 384 -8.43 -6.74 -7.06
N ASN A 385 -7.17 -6.80 -6.66
CA ASN A 385 -6.08 -7.28 -7.51
C ASN A 385 -6.19 -8.79 -7.76
N ASN A 386 -6.34 -9.18 -9.03
CA ASN A 386 -6.45 -10.57 -9.49
C ASN A 386 -5.12 -11.23 -9.90
N THR A 387 -3.98 -10.55 -9.76
CA THR A 387 -2.67 -11.02 -10.26
C THR A 387 -1.76 -11.56 -9.16
N SER A 388 -1.48 -10.75 -8.13
CA SER A 388 -0.54 -11.10 -7.04
C SER A 388 -1.16 -11.06 -5.65
N GLY A 389 -2.47 -10.78 -5.60
CA GLY A 389 -3.17 -10.34 -4.41
C GLY A 389 -2.84 -8.91 -3.99
N ASP A 390 -3.48 -8.45 -2.93
CA ASP A 390 -3.31 -7.10 -2.38
C ASP A 390 -3.64 -7.05 -0.88
N THR A 391 -3.62 -5.86 -0.28
CA THR A 391 -4.18 -5.58 1.03
C THR A 391 -5.54 -4.91 0.91
N VAL A 392 -6.49 -5.33 1.77
CA VAL A 392 -7.74 -4.64 2.02
C VAL A 392 -7.80 -4.21 3.47
N SER A 393 -8.26 -2.99 3.69
CA SER A 393 -8.49 -2.40 5.01
C SER A 393 -9.96 -2.11 5.22
N PHE A 394 -10.48 -2.34 6.43
CA PHE A 394 -11.87 -2.08 6.77
C PHE A 394 -11.98 -0.94 7.79
N PHE A 395 -12.85 0.02 7.51
CA PHE A 395 -13.11 1.18 8.35
C PHE A 395 -14.58 1.26 8.75
N ARG A 396 -14.83 1.79 9.95
CA ARG A 396 -16.16 2.27 10.34
C ARG A 396 -16.53 3.56 9.60
N ALA A 397 -17.80 3.93 9.69
CA ALA A 397 -18.31 5.21 9.19
C ALA A 397 -17.60 6.44 9.80
N ASP A 398 -17.08 6.32 11.02
CA ASP A 398 -16.28 7.37 11.69
C ASP A 398 -14.79 7.34 11.30
N HIS A 399 -14.43 6.52 10.31
CA HIS A 399 -13.06 6.29 9.81
C HIS A 399 -12.11 5.65 10.80
N THR A 400 -12.63 5.01 11.86
CA THR A 400 -11.83 4.11 12.67
C THR A 400 -11.46 2.88 11.85
N LEU A 401 -10.16 2.68 11.61
CA LEU A 401 -9.60 1.46 11.02
C LEU A 401 -9.85 0.28 11.97
N LEU A 402 -10.49 -0.79 11.47
CA LEU A 402 -10.87 -1.97 12.24
C LEU A 402 -10.04 -3.20 11.94
N ASP A 403 -9.64 -3.37 10.69
CA ASP A 403 -8.81 -4.48 10.27
C ASP A 403 -8.01 -4.16 9.01
N ILE A 404 -6.89 -4.85 8.85
CA ILE A 404 -6.05 -4.81 7.66
C ILE A 404 -5.69 -6.26 7.34
N SER A 405 -6.10 -6.73 6.17
CA SER A 405 -5.89 -8.11 5.75
C SER A 405 -5.30 -8.16 4.36
N SER A 406 -4.30 -9.01 4.17
CA SER A 406 -3.72 -9.30 2.86
C SER A 406 -4.26 -10.62 2.34
N TYR A 407 -4.43 -10.70 1.04
CA TYR A 407 -4.75 -11.95 0.35
C TYR A 407 -3.73 -12.18 -0.77
N ILE A 408 -3.58 -13.45 -1.17
CA ILE A 408 -2.73 -13.87 -2.28
C ILE A 408 -3.63 -14.50 -3.34
N VAL A 409 -3.32 -14.23 -4.61
CA VAL A 409 -3.89 -14.99 -5.72
C VAL A 409 -2.90 -16.11 -6.05
N PRO A 410 -3.32 -17.40 -6.01
CA PRO A 410 -2.45 -18.55 -6.27
C PRO A 410 -1.77 -18.58 -7.64
#